data_AF-A0A958WNY7-F1
#
_entry.id   AF-A0A958WNY7-F1
#
_cell.length_a   1.000
_cell.length_b   1.000
_cell.length_c   1.000
_cell.angle_alpha   90.00
_cell.angle_beta   90.00
_cell.angle_gamma   90.00
#
_symmetry.space_group_name_H-M   'P 1'
#
loop_
_entity.id
_entity.type
_entity.pdbx_description
1 polymer ?
#
loop_
_entity_poly.entity_id
_entity_poly.type
_entity_poly.pdbx_seq_one_letter_code
_entity_poly.pdbx_strand_id
1 'polypeptide(L)' 'EKDNQLLKKLVEKHVETTGSAKGKELLTNWDKELKRFIKVMPRDYKAVLQKREKPEPSKI' A
#
# COMPACT_ATOMS: atom_id res chain seq x y z
N GLU A 1 8.17 -2.83 -3.85
CA GLU A 1 8.61 -2.99 -2.45
C GLU A 1 7.91 -2.03 -1.47
N LYS A 2 7.96 -0.71 -1.69
CA LYS A 2 7.35 0.29 -0.79
C LYS A 2 5.84 0.10 -0.56
N ASP A 3 5.07 -0.20 -1.61
CA ASP A 3 3.62 -0.42 -1.48
C ASP A 3 3.28 -1.63 -0.60
N ASN A 4 4.05 -2.71 -0.70
CA ASN A 4 3.80 -3.93 0.06
C ASN A 4 4.08 -3.71 1.55
N GLN A 5 5.13 -2.95 1.87
CA GLN A 5 5.46 -2.56 3.24
C GLN A 5 4.38 -1.64 3.83
N LEU A 6 3.89 -0.67 3.05
CA LEU A 6 2.79 0.20 3.46
C LEU A 6 1.51 -0.61 3.71
N LEU A 7 1.16 -1.51 2.79
CA LEU A 7 -0.01 -2.38 2.93
C LEU A 7 0.08 -3.22 4.21
N LYS A 8 1.25 -3.83 4.48
CA LYS A 8 1.46 -4.63 5.69
C LYS A 8 1.23 -3.80 6.95
N LYS A 9 1.83 -2.60 7.04
CA LYS A 9 1.66 -1.69 8.18
C LYS A 9 0.20 -1.29 8.41
N LEU A 10 -0.56 -1.07 7.34
CA LEU A 10 -1.99 -0.75 7.45
C LEU A 10 -2.79 -1.93 8.00
N VAL A 11 -2.48 -3.15 7.57
CA VAL A 11 -3.10 -4.37 8.11
C VAL A 11 -2.72 -4.58 9.58
N GLU A 12 -1.46 -4.41 9.95
CA GLU A 12 -0.98 -4.48 11.33
C GLU A 12 -1.73 -3.50 12.24
N LYS A 13 -1.83 -2.23 11.82
CA LYS A 13 -2.58 -1.21 12.55
C LYS A 13 -4.07 -1.55 12.68
N HIS A 14 -4.68 -2.08 11.62
CA HIS A 14 -6.07 -2.52 11.66
C HIS A 14 -6.28 -3.64 12.69
N VAL A 15 -5.37 -4.63 12.73
CA VAL A 15 -5.42 -5.71 13.72
C VAL A 15 -5.24 -5.18 15.14
N GLU A 16 -4.29 -4.28 15.36
CA GLU A 16 -4.07 -3.66 16.66
C GLU A 16 -5.30 -2.88 17.15
N THR A 17 -5.93 -2.12 16.26
CA THR A 17 -7.07 -1.25 16.62
C THR A 17 -8.37 -2.02 16.80
N THR A 18 -8.57 -3.12 16.05
CA THR A 18 -9.88 -3.81 15.99
C THR A 18 -9.86 -5.22 16.58
N GLY A 19 -8.68 -5.80 16.80
CA GLY A 19 -8.53 -7.20 17.20
C GLY A 19 -8.87 -8.21 16.10
N SER A 20 -9.02 -7.79 14.84
CA SER A 20 -9.45 -8.62 13.70
C SER A 20 -8.69 -9.95 13.61
N ALA A 21 -9.40 -11.06 13.88
CA ALA A 21 -8.86 -12.42 13.76
C ALA A 21 -8.42 -12.71 12.31
N LYS A 22 -9.22 -12.27 11.34
CA LYS A 22 -8.89 -12.43 9.92
C LYS A 22 -7.62 -11.68 9.52
N GLY A 23 -7.42 -10.48 10.06
CA GLY A 23 -6.19 -9.71 9.85
C GLY A 23 -4.97 -10.41 10.44
N LYS A 24 -5.11 -11.04 11.62
CA LYS A 24 -4.03 -11.85 12.21
C LYS A 24 -3.66 -13.04 11.32
N GLU A 25 -4.64 -13.80 10.85
CA GLU A 25 -4.41 -14.93 9.94
C GLU A 25 -3.73 -14.49 8.62
N LEU A 26 -4.13 -13.32 8.10
CA LEU A 26 -3.56 -12.74 6.90
C LEU A 26 -2.08 -12.36 7.10
N LEU A 27 -1.73 -11.81 8.27
CA LEU A 27 -0.34 -11.48 8.62
C LEU A 27 0.52 -12.73 8.87
N THR A 28 -0.05 -13.80 9.43
CA THR A 28 0.66 -15.09 9.61
C THR A 28 1.12 -15.69 8.29
N ASN A 29 0.30 -15.58 7.24
CA ASN A 29 0.60 -16.13 5.90
C ASN A 29 0.89 -15.05 4.86
N TRP A 30 1.55 -13.97 5.30
CA TRP A 30 1.69 -12.73 4.52
C TRP A 30 2.18 -12.94 3.09
N ASP A 31 3.29 -13.67 2.87
CA ASP A 31 3.86 -13.87 1.53
C ASP A 31 2.94 -14.63 0.56
N LYS A 32 2.08 -15.50 1.10
CA LYS A 32 1.09 -16.23 0.32
C LYS A 32 -0.13 -15.37 0.02
N GLU A 33 -0.66 -14.68 1.03
CA GLU A 33 -1.85 -13.85 0.89
C GLU A 33 -1.58 -12.58 0.08
N LEU A 34 -0.36 -12.01 0.16
CA LEU A 34 0.05 -10.83 -0.62
C LEU A 34 -0.13 -11.03 -2.13
N LYS A 35 0.08 -12.25 -2.63
CA LYS A 35 -0.11 -12.60 -4.06
C LYS A 35 -1.55 -12.45 -4.55
N ARG A 36 -2.51 -12.38 -3.61
CA ARG A 36 -3.95 -12.24 -3.91
C ARG A 36 -4.40 -10.78 -3.93
N PHE A 37 -3.55 -9.84 -3.52
CA PHE A 37 -3.87 -8.41 -3.56
C PHE A 37 -3.65 -7.85 -4.96
N ILE A 38 -4.64 -7.10 -5.43
CA ILE A 38 -4.57 -6.38 -6.71
C ILE A 38 -4.35 -4.90 -6.41
N LYS A 39 -3.24 -4.34 -6.90
CA LYS A 39 -3.00 -2.91 -6.84
C LYS A 39 -3.83 -2.21 -7.90
N VAL A 40 -4.89 -1.52 -7.48
CA VAL A 40 -5.71 -0.69 -8.36
C VAL A 40 -5.18 0.74 -8.35
N MET A 41 -4.76 1.22 -9.50
CA MET A 41 -4.29 2.59 -9.72
C MET A 41 -5.10 3.18 -10.89
N PRO A 42 -6.02 4.13 -10.63
CA PRO A 42 -6.72 4.84 -11.70
C PRO A 42 -5.72 5.54 -12.64
N ARG A 43 -6.00 5.52 -13.95
CA ARG A 43 -5.10 6.09 -14.98
C ARG A 43 -4.76 7.55 -14.70
N ASP A 44 -5.77 8.35 -14.39
CA ASP A 44 -5.60 9.79 -14.15
C ASP A 44 -4.85 10.06 -12.84
N TYR A 45 -5.11 9.23 -11.81
CA TYR A 45 -4.40 9.34 -10.55
C TYR A 45 -2.91 9.01 -10.69
N LYS A 46 -2.57 8.00 -11.49
CA LYS A 46 -1.18 7.67 -11.83
C LYS A 46 -0.48 8.85 -12.52
N ALA A 47 -1.16 9.52 -13.45
CA ALA A 47 -0.60 10.68 -14.15
C ALA A 47 -0.32 11.87 -13.21
N VAL A 48 -1.20 12.10 -12.23
CA VAL A 48 -1.00 13.15 -11.21
C VAL A 48 0.16 12.80 -10.28
N LEU A 49 0.26 11.54 -9.82
CA LEU A 49 1.37 11.11 -8.97
C LEU A 49 2.72 11.25 -9.68
N GLN A 50 2.82 10.84 -10.95
CA GLN A 50 4.05 10.97 -11.73
C GLN A 50 4.47 12.43 -11.99
N LYS A 51 3.51 13.36 -12.06
CA LYS A 51 3.80 14.81 -12.15
C LYS A 51 4.35 15.37 -10.84
N ARG A 52 3.92 14.83 -9.69
CA ARG A 52 4.39 15.25 -8.36
C ARG A 52 5.74 14.64 -7.97
N GLU A 53 6.07 13.47 -8.51
CA GLU A 53 7.37 12.81 -8.28
C GLU A 53 8.52 13.38 -9.12
N LYS A 54 8.21 14.11 -10.21
CA LYS A 54 9.24 14.90 -10.90
C LYS A 54 9.47 16.17 -10.08
N PRO A 55 10.70 16.44 -9.59
CA PRO A 55 11.00 17.77 -9.09
C PRO A 55 10.78 18.72 -10.26
N GLU A 56 9.86 19.67 -10.12
CA GLU A 56 9.81 20.78 -11.05
C GLU A 56 11.21 21.41 -11.07
N PRO A 57 11.81 21.68 -12.25
CA PRO A 57 13.04 22.46 -12.26
C PRO A 57 12.69 23.79 -11.59
N SER A 58 13.29 24.01 -10.42
CA SER A 58 13.18 25.24 -9.64
C SER A 58 13.33 26.40 -10.63
N LYS A 59 12.23 27.10 -10.89
CA LYS A 59 12.26 28.27 -11.77
C LYS A 59 13.10 29.32 -11.05
N ILE A 60 14.29 29.56 -11.58
CA ILE A 60 15.18 30.67 -11.24
C ILE A 60 14.50 31.96 -11.71
#